data_AF-A0A2G6HF01-F1
#
_entry.id   AF-A0A2G6HF01-F1
#
_cell.length_a   1.000
_cell.length_b   1.000
_cell.length_c   1.000
_cell.angle_alpha   90.00
_cell.angle_beta   90.00
_cell.angle_gamma   90.00
#
_symmetry.space_group_name_H-M   'P 1'
#
loop_
_entity.id
_entity.type
_entity.pdbx_description
1 polymer ?
#
loop_
_entity_poly.entity_id
_entity_poly.type
_entity_poly.pdbx_seq_one_letter_code
_entity_poly.pdbx_strand_id
1 'polypeptide(L)'
;MNVSRRTLLRGTAGLGLLSVSGLAGCSTAAPGTNSSPAATGAASGTASEAAKESTEMVLWTWPEGFGKKVLEAVAKKFPQYKLRQDVIGGEFKQKLTTTFTAGSGLPDITGVKGEDIAFFKTQAKYFVDLNTIGAGDIKGEYLDWKWAQATTKDGKQLGIPIDIGPTALFYRFDVFKEAGLPSDPKELAAAIRSWDEYIELGKKLIAKKPNTYLIRNAG
;
A
#
# COMPACT_ATOMS: atom_id res chain seq x y z
N MET A 1 33.88 -36.81 17.26
CA MET A 1 34.83 -37.26 16.22
C MET A 1 34.68 -36.33 15.02
N ASN A 2 35.70 -35.49 14.81
CA ASN A 2 35.82 -34.56 13.69
C ASN A 2 36.17 -35.33 12.41
N VAL A 3 35.52 -35.03 11.28
CA VAL A 3 36.14 -35.22 9.96
C VAL A 3 35.88 -33.99 9.11
N SER A 4 36.98 -33.51 8.55
CA SER A 4 37.24 -32.17 8.02
C SER A 4 36.88 -32.02 6.54
N ARG A 5 36.59 -30.77 6.16
CA ARG A 5 36.51 -30.28 4.78
C ARG A 5 37.91 -30.24 4.17
N ARG A 6 38.22 -31.10 3.19
CA ARG A 6 39.18 -30.93 2.07
C ARG A 6 39.46 -32.28 1.40
N THR A 7 39.64 -32.27 0.08
CA THR A 7 39.94 -33.39 -0.84
C THR A 7 38.65 -34.03 -1.38
N LEU A 8 38.28 -34.01 -2.67
CA LEU A 8 39.07 -34.09 -3.89
C LEU A 8 38.64 -33.05 -4.96
N LEU A 9 39.58 -32.21 -5.37
CA LEU A 9 39.80 -31.90 -6.78
C LEU A 9 40.61 -33.05 -7.37
N ARG A 10 40.15 -33.66 -8.47
CA ARG A 10 41.00 -34.20 -9.55
C ARG A 10 40.17 -34.78 -10.72
N GLY A 11 40.33 -34.12 -11.89
CA GLY A 11 40.25 -34.68 -13.24
C GLY A 11 38.84 -34.73 -13.87
N THR A 12 38.61 -34.42 -15.15
CA THR A 12 39.49 -34.05 -16.28
C THR A 12 38.63 -33.48 -17.42
N ALA A 13 39.17 -32.48 -18.12
CA ALA A 13 39.17 -32.23 -19.58
C ALA A 13 37.88 -32.43 -20.43
N GLY A 14 37.45 -31.37 -21.11
CA GLY A 14 36.49 -31.41 -22.21
C GLY A 14 36.35 -30.07 -22.93
N LEU A 15 37.02 -29.95 -24.08
CA LEU A 15 37.16 -28.80 -24.98
C LEU A 15 35.85 -28.50 -25.75
N GLY A 16 35.49 -27.23 -25.97
CA GLY A 16 34.42 -26.85 -26.91
C GLY A 16 34.11 -25.35 -26.97
N LEU A 17 34.75 -24.62 -27.89
CA LEU A 17 34.44 -23.25 -28.28
C LEU A 17 33.17 -23.17 -29.15
N LEU A 18 32.37 -22.09 -29.01
CA LEU A 18 31.51 -21.48 -30.05
C LEU A 18 31.11 -20.06 -29.56
N SER A 19 31.84 -19.01 -29.97
CA SER A 19 31.60 -18.13 -31.13
C SER A 19 30.53 -17.04 -30.90
N VAL A 20 31.02 -15.82 -30.65
CA VAL A 20 30.29 -14.54 -30.67
C VAL A 20 30.12 -14.07 -32.11
N SER A 21 28.91 -13.73 -32.51
CA SER A 21 28.63 -13.06 -33.79
C SER A 21 28.32 -11.59 -33.56
N GLY A 22 29.27 -10.73 -33.95
CA GLY A 22 29.02 -9.31 -34.21
C GLY A 22 28.75 -9.11 -35.70
N LEU A 23 27.78 -8.25 -36.04
CA LEU A 23 27.65 -7.67 -37.37
C LEU A 23 28.25 -6.27 -37.36
N ALA A 24 29.35 -6.11 -38.08
CA ALA A 24 29.88 -4.81 -38.49
C ALA A 24 29.33 -4.49 -39.89
N GLY A 25 28.65 -3.35 -40.02
CA GLY A 25 28.41 -2.69 -41.30
C GLY A 25 29.52 -1.67 -41.53
N CYS A 26 30.30 -1.87 -42.57
CA CYS A 26 31.42 -1.00 -42.97
C CYS A 26 31.00 -0.18 -44.20
N SER A 27 31.24 1.13 -44.20
CA SER A 27 31.75 1.76 -45.41
C SER A 27 32.60 2.97 -45.05
N THR A 28 33.69 3.08 -45.82
CA THR A 28 34.93 3.78 -45.56
C THR A 28 34.97 5.14 -46.26
N ALA A 29 35.45 6.19 -45.58
CA ALA A 29 36.30 7.23 -46.17
C ALA A 29 37.08 7.95 -45.05
N ALA A 30 38.40 8.06 -45.23
CA ALA A 30 39.37 8.64 -44.29
C ALA A 30 39.62 10.16 -44.61
N PRO A 31 40.62 10.84 -44.01
CA PRO A 31 40.43 11.87 -42.99
C PRO A 31 40.83 13.29 -43.45
N GLY A 32 40.33 14.35 -42.79
CA GLY A 32 40.78 15.71 -43.06
C GLY A 32 40.20 16.80 -42.13
N THR A 33 41.06 17.29 -41.23
CA THR A 33 41.25 18.69 -40.77
C THR A 33 40.07 19.61 -40.42
N ASN A 34 40.17 20.22 -39.23
CA ASN A 34 39.57 21.47 -38.74
C ASN A 34 39.02 22.41 -39.82
N SER A 35 37.77 22.88 -39.62
CA SER A 35 37.39 24.32 -39.63
C SER A 35 35.90 24.47 -39.31
N SER A 36 35.58 25.34 -38.35
CA SER A 36 34.26 25.96 -38.22
C SER A 36 34.10 27.01 -39.33
N PRO A 37 32.89 27.21 -39.87
CA PRO A 37 32.27 28.51 -39.62
C PRO A 37 30.74 28.45 -39.40
N ALA A 38 30.26 29.53 -38.78
CA ALA A 38 28.88 29.84 -38.46
C ALA A 38 27.97 30.09 -39.69
N ALA A 39 26.67 29.78 -39.53
CA ALA A 39 25.53 30.41 -40.23
C ALA A 39 24.26 30.14 -39.38
N THR A 40 23.68 31.08 -38.63
CA THR A 40 22.74 32.18 -38.99
C THR A 40 21.41 31.76 -39.67
N GLY A 41 20.30 32.02 -38.95
CA GLY A 41 18.92 32.11 -39.46
C GLY A 41 18.05 30.86 -39.19
N ALA A 42 16.85 30.90 -38.65
CA ALA A 42 15.97 31.99 -38.25
C ALA A 42 15.01 31.45 -37.16
N ALA A 43 14.91 32.14 -36.03
CA ALA A 43 13.94 31.85 -34.99
C ALA A 43 12.64 32.60 -35.31
N SER A 44 11.66 31.91 -35.90
CA SER A 44 10.26 32.35 -35.85
C SER A 44 9.68 31.92 -34.50
N GLY A 45 9.79 32.81 -33.52
CA GLY A 45 9.12 32.68 -32.24
C GLY A 45 7.62 32.80 -32.43
N THR A 46 6.93 31.66 -32.51
CA THR A 46 5.53 31.60 -32.08
C THR A 46 5.56 31.30 -30.59
N ALA A 47 5.24 32.31 -29.79
CA ALA A 47 4.95 32.14 -28.38
C ALA A 47 3.66 31.31 -28.28
N SER A 48 3.81 29.99 -28.34
CA SER A 48 2.82 29.08 -27.81
C SER A 48 2.83 29.29 -26.30
N GLU A 49 1.75 29.85 -25.78
CA GLU A 49 1.44 29.87 -24.36
C GLU A 49 1.56 28.43 -23.87
N ALA A 50 2.70 28.12 -23.26
CA ALA A 50 3.01 26.78 -22.77
C ALA A 50 1.92 26.45 -21.74
N ALA A 51 0.96 25.63 -22.15
CA ALA A 51 0.02 25.00 -21.24
C ALA A 51 0.87 24.44 -20.10
N LYS A 52 0.67 24.96 -18.88
CA LYS A 52 1.38 24.49 -17.69
C LYS A 52 1.25 22.97 -17.67
N GLU A 53 2.36 22.29 -17.95
CA GLU A 53 2.39 20.84 -18.04
C GLU A 53 1.99 20.30 -16.66
N SER A 54 0.82 19.66 -16.59
CA SER A 54 0.30 19.14 -15.33
C SER A 54 1.26 18.08 -14.80
N THR A 55 1.69 18.20 -13.55
CA THR A 55 2.57 17.19 -12.94
C THR A 55 1.78 15.92 -12.68
N GLU A 56 2.21 14.80 -13.27
CA GLU A 56 1.60 13.49 -13.00
C GLU A 56 1.97 13.02 -11.60
N MET A 57 0.98 12.50 -10.86
CA MET A 57 1.17 11.85 -9.56
C MET A 57 0.52 10.48 -9.57
N VAL A 58 1.16 9.51 -8.95
CA VAL A 58 0.70 8.12 -8.88
C VAL A 58 0.24 7.81 -7.46
N LEU A 59 -1.00 7.31 -7.36
CA LEU A 59 -1.62 6.85 -6.14
C LEU A 59 -1.83 5.33 -6.20
N TRP A 60 -1.21 4.58 -5.29
CA TRP A 60 -1.47 3.15 -5.13
C TRP A 60 -2.56 2.89 -4.10
N THR A 61 -3.54 2.05 -4.47
CA THR A 61 -4.67 1.63 -3.63
C THR A 61 -5.02 0.17 -3.86
N TRP A 62 -5.92 -0.41 -3.07
CA TRP A 62 -6.49 -1.75 -3.26
C TRP A 62 -7.85 -1.68 -3.98
N PRO A 63 -8.41 -2.83 -4.43
CA PRO A 63 -9.79 -2.88 -4.90
C PRO A 63 -10.72 -2.31 -3.83
N GLU A 64 -11.68 -1.45 -4.19
CA GLU A 64 -12.53 -0.69 -3.23
C GLU A 64 -11.81 0.46 -2.50
N GLY A 65 -10.67 0.92 -3.00
CA GLY A 65 -10.08 2.20 -2.58
C GLY A 65 -10.93 3.42 -2.97
N PHE A 66 -10.29 4.55 -3.27
CA PHE A 66 -11.03 5.77 -3.60
C PHE A 66 -11.91 5.61 -4.84
N GLY A 67 -13.18 6.03 -4.72
CA GLY A 67 -14.13 6.02 -5.82
C GLY A 67 -13.97 7.24 -6.76
N LYS A 68 -14.56 7.14 -7.95
CA LYS A 68 -14.49 8.16 -9.01
C LYS A 68 -14.82 9.59 -8.53
N LYS A 69 -15.84 9.74 -7.69
CA LYS A 69 -16.26 11.05 -7.16
C LYS A 69 -15.14 11.75 -6.37
N VAL A 70 -14.35 11.00 -5.60
CA VAL A 70 -13.22 11.55 -4.84
C VAL A 70 -12.12 12.00 -5.80
N LEU A 71 -11.76 11.17 -6.78
CA LEU A 71 -10.75 11.53 -7.79
C LEU A 71 -11.15 12.77 -8.60
N GLU A 72 -12.42 12.86 -9.00
CA GLU A 72 -12.95 14.04 -9.70
C GLU A 72 -12.89 15.31 -8.82
N ALA A 73 -13.17 15.18 -7.53
CA ALA A 73 -13.04 16.30 -6.59
C ALA A 73 -11.58 16.75 -6.42
N VAL A 74 -10.64 15.80 -6.35
CA VAL A 74 -9.20 16.08 -6.30
C VAL A 74 -8.75 16.79 -7.57
N ALA A 75 -9.11 16.29 -8.75
CA ALA A 75 -8.73 16.90 -10.03
C ALA A 75 -9.25 18.34 -10.17
N LYS A 76 -10.46 18.63 -9.67
CA LYS A 76 -11.03 19.99 -9.65
C LYS A 76 -10.31 20.90 -8.67
N LYS A 77 -9.96 20.40 -7.48
CA LYS A 77 -9.31 21.20 -6.43
C LYS A 77 -7.84 21.47 -6.75
N PHE A 78 -7.19 20.56 -7.46
CA PHE A 78 -5.76 20.58 -7.75
C PHE A 78 -5.50 20.43 -9.26
N PRO A 79 -5.95 21.37 -10.11
CA PRO A 79 -5.88 21.25 -11.56
C PRO A 79 -4.45 21.22 -12.12
N GLN A 80 -3.46 21.66 -11.34
CA GLN A 80 -2.05 21.59 -11.70
C GLN A 80 -1.45 20.17 -11.61
N TYR A 81 -2.17 19.22 -10.99
CA TYR A 81 -1.73 17.84 -10.84
C TYR A 81 -2.67 16.88 -11.59
N LYS A 82 -2.09 15.86 -12.23
CA LYS A 82 -2.83 14.75 -12.83
C LYS A 82 -2.64 13.50 -11.97
N LEU A 83 -3.61 13.23 -11.09
CA LEU A 83 -3.57 12.07 -10.20
C LEU A 83 -4.04 10.80 -10.95
N ARG A 84 -3.13 9.84 -11.15
CA ARG A 84 -3.41 8.50 -11.64
C ARG A 84 -3.53 7.54 -10.46
N GLN A 85 -4.66 6.87 -10.32
CA GLN A 85 -4.85 5.82 -9.33
C GLN A 85 -4.55 4.44 -9.95
N ASP A 86 -3.57 3.74 -9.39
CA ASP A 86 -3.26 2.35 -9.70
C ASP A 86 -3.88 1.44 -8.62
N VAL A 87 -4.75 0.53 -9.06
CA VAL A 87 -5.41 -0.44 -8.17
C VAL A 87 -4.60 -1.73 -8.15
N ILE A 88 -4.01 -2.01 -6.99
CA ILE A 88 -3.18 -3.18 -6.74
C ILE A 88 -4.01 -4.24 -6.01
N GLY A 89 -4.34 -5.32 -6.72
CA GLY A 89 -5.01 -6.49 -6.13
C GLY A 89 -4.05 -7.42 -5.37
N GLY A 90 -4.60 -8.26 -4.50
CA GLY A 90 -3.85 -9.31 -3.80
C GLY A 90 -2.81 -8.78 -2.81
N GLU A 91 -1.55 -9.16 -3.01
CA GLU A 91 -0.41 -8.97 -2.10
C GLU A 91 0.12 -7.51 -2.08
N PHE A 92 -0.74 -6.57 -1.69
CA PHE A 92 -0.43 -5.13 -1.67
C PHE A 92 0.85 -4.81 -0.87
N LYS A 93 0.92 -5.32 0.37
CA LYS A 93 2.07 -5.11 1.26
C LYS A 93 3.36 -5.64 0.63
N GLN A 94 3.34 -6.86 0.10
CA GLN A 94 4.51 -7.47 -0.52
C GLN A 94 4.98 -6.66 -1.74
N LYS A 95 4.05 -6.21 -2.59
CA LYS A 95 4.38 -5.36 -3.74
C LYS A 95 5.06 -4.07 -3.27
N LEU A 96 4.45 -3.34 -2.33
CA LEU A 96 4.98 -2.08 -1.83
C LEU A 96 6.39 -2.26 -1.21
N THR A 97 6.59 -3.30 -0.39
CA THR A 97 7.91 -3.59 0.22
C THR A 97 8.97 -3.98 -0.81
N THR A 98 8.61 -4.71 -1.85
CA THR A 98 9.52 -5.06 -2.94
C THR A 98 9.94 -3.81 -3.71
N THR A 99 9.00 -2.90 -3.97
CA THR A 99 9.27 -1.61 -4.63
C THR A 99 10.17 -0.71 -3.78
N PHE A 100 9.99 -0.67 -2.45
CA PHE A 100 10.93 0.03 -1.55
C PHE A 100 12.36 -0.50 -1.66
N THR A 101 12.51 -1.82 -1.76
CA THR A 101 13.82 -2.48 -1.87
C THR A 101 14.46 -2.24 -3.24
N ALA A 102 13.66 -2.21 -4.30
CA ALA A 102 14.11 -1.92 -5.66
C ALA A 102 14.55 -0.47 -5.86
N GLY A 103 14.11 0.46 -4.99
CA GLY A 103 14.49 1.88 -5.03
C GLY A 103 13.98 2.65 -6.25
N SER A 104 13.07 2.07 -7.03
CA SER A 104 12.49 2.66 -8.24
C SER A 104 11.04 2.21 -8.43
N GLY A 105 10.24 3.02 -9.12
CA GLY A 105 8.82 2.73 -9.39
C GLY A 105 7.89 2.89 -8.18
N LEU A 106 8.32 3.61 -7.15
CA LEU A 106 7.47 3.95 -6.01
C LEU A 106 6.36 4.92 -6.43
N PRO A 107 5.13 4.74 -5.93
CA PRO A 107 4.09 5.75 -6.11
C PRO A 107 4.40 6.99 -5.26
N ASP A 108 3.87 8.14 -5.67
CA ASP A 108 3.93 9.37 -4.89
C ASP A 108 3.08 9.28 -3.61
N ILE A 109 1.94 8.59 -3.72
CA ILE A 109 1.01 8.35 -2.60
C ILE A 109 0.68 6.87 -2.56
N THR A 110 0.72 6.26 -1.37
CA THR A 110 0.35 4.86 -1.20
C THR A 110 -0.59 4.68 -0.03
N GLY A 111 -1.61 3.85 -0.21
CA GLY A 111 -2.40 3.35 0.89
C GLY A 111 -1.57 2.42 1.79
N VAL A 112 -1.83 2.45 3.09
CA VAL A 112 -1.32 1.47 4.04
C VAL A 112 -2.51 0.96 4.84
N LYS A 113 -2.73 -0.36 4.79
CA LYS A 113 -3.80 -0.98 5.58
C LYS A 113 -3.51 -0.88 7.08
N GLY A 114 -4.57 -0.75 7.88
CA GLY A 114 -4.44 -0.52 9.32
C GLY A 114 -3.67 -1.63 10.05
N GLU A 115 -3.87 -2.88 9.63
CA GLU A 115 -3.15 -4.05 10.13
C GLU A 115 -1.65 -4.05 9.79
N ASP A 116 -1.22 -3.30 8.78
CA ASP A 116 0.16 -3.26 8.30
C ASP A 116 0.95 -2.05 8.80
N ILE A 117 0.30 -1.04 9.38
CA ILE A 117 0.96 0.21 9.77
C ILE A 117 2.09 0.01 10.79
N ALA A 118 1.93 -0.97 11.69
CA ALA A 118 2.97 -1.33 12.66
C ALA A 118 4.27 -1.79 11.96
N PHE A 119 4.14 -2.54 10.87
CA PHE A 119 5.28 -2.94 10.05
C PHE A 119 5.86 -1.74 9.30
N PHE A 120 5.04 -0.93 8.63
CA PHE A 120 5.54 0.21 7.84
C PHE A 120 6.18 1.33 8.70
N LYS A 121 5.80 1.45 9.98
CA LYS A 121 6.54 2.28 10.95
C LYS A 121 8.00 1.89 11.11
N THR A 122 8.34 0.61 10.95
CA THR A 122 9.75 0.16 10.95
C THR A 122 10.48 0.52 9.65
N GLN A 123 9.74 0.88 8.61
CA GLN A 123 10.21 1.24 7.28
C GLN A 123 10.11 2.76 7.04
N ALA A 124 10.05 3.57 8.10
CA ALA A 124 9.85 5.03 8.06
C ALA A 124 10.80 5.78 7.12
N LYS A 125 12.00 5.25 6.85
CA LYS A 125 12.98 5.83 5.92
C LYS A 125 12.47 5.95 4.47
N TYR A 126 11.43 5.20 4.09
CA TYR A 126 10.82 5.27 2.76
C TYR A 126 9.61 6.21 2.69
N PHE A 127 9.25 6.86 3.80
CA PHE A 127 8.11 7.76 3.88
C PHE A 127 8.60 9.17 4.19
N VAL A 128 7.91 10.16 3.61
CA VAL A 128 8.06 11.55 4.00
C VAL A 128 7.44 11.74 5.39
N ASP A 129 8.10 12.49 6.27
CA ASP A 129 7.45 12.95 7.50
C ASP A 129 6.41 14.02 7.15
N LEU A 130 5.14 13.66 7.20
CA LEU A 130 4.03 14.53 6.79
C LEU A 130 3.89 15.77 7.69
N ASN A 131 4.47 15.76 8.90
CA ASN A 131 4.51 16.96 9.73
C ASN A 131 5.27 18.10 9.04
N THR A 132 6.27 17.77 8.20
CA THR A 132 7.06 18.78 7.45
C THR A 132 6.26 19.46 6.33
N ILE A 133 5.09 18.93 6.01
CA ILE A 133 4.19 19.44 4.95
C ILE A 133 2.78 19.72 5.47
N GLY A 134 2.63 19.99 6.78
CA GLY A 134 1.39 20.51 7.36
C GLY A 134 0.45 19.48 7.98
N ALA A 135 0.85 18.22 8.17
CA ALA A 135 -0.01 17.24 8.84
C ALA A 135 -0.37 17.66 10.28
N GLY A 136 0.51 18.39 10.97
CA GLY A 136 0.26 18.88 12.32
C GLY A 136 -0.98 19.77 12.43
N ASP A 137 -1.29 20.54 11.38
CA ASP A 137 -2.39 21.50 11.38
C ASP A 137 -3.77 20.82 11.38
N ILE A 138 -3.85 19.62 10.81
CA ILE A 138 -5.10 18.84 10.73
C ILE A 138 -5.22 17.78 11.81
N LYS A 139 -4.21 17.59 12.67
CA LYS A 139 -4.20 16.52 13.68
C LYS A 139 -5.46 16.51 14.56
N GLY A 140 -5.94 17.70 14.94
CA GLY A 140 -7.12 17.87 15.79
C GLY A 140 -8.44 17.40 15.16
N GLU A 141 -8.45 17.12 13.86
CA GLU A 141 -9.60 16.55 13.14
C GLU A 141 -9.71 15.02 13.29
N TYR A 142 -8.70 14.37 13.90
CA TYR A 142 -8.59 12.92 14.00
C TYR A 142 -8.62 12.43 15.45
N LEU A 143 -9.04 11.17 15.62
CA LEU A 143 -8.93 10.49 16.90
C LEU A 143 -7.45 10.27 17.26
N ASP A 144 -7.06 10.66 18.47
CA ASP A 144 -5.67 10.60 18.93
C ASP A 144 -5.05 9.20 18.78
N TRP A 145 -5.81 8.16 19.16
CA TRP A 145 -5.33 6.78 19.06
C TRP A 145 -5.05 6.37 17.61
N LYS A 146 -5.84 6.87 16.66
CA LYS A 146 -5.70 6.52 15.24
C LYS A 146 -4.56 7.30 14.61
N TRP A 147 -4.41 8.57 14.95
CA TRP A 147 -3.27 9.38 14.54
C TRP A 147 -1.94 8.74 14.98
N ALA A 148 -1.87 8.35 16.25
CA ALA A 148 -0.69 7.73 16.87
C ALA A 148 -0.27 6.39 16.23
N GLN A 149 -1.21 5.67 15.60
CA GLN A 149 -0.88 4.43 14.86
C GLN A 149 0.10 4.68 13.72
N ALA A 150 0.08 5.85 13.09
CA ALA A 150 0.97 6.24 12.00
C ALA A 150 2.11 7.17 12.43
N THR A 151 2.21 7.52 13.71
CA THR A 151 3.32 8.31 14.27
C THR A 151 4.47 7.39 14.71
N THR A 152 5.70 7.66 14.31
CA THR A 152 6.90 6.91 14.75
C THR A 152 7.29 7.26 16.19
N LYS A 153 8.22 6.50 16.78
CA LYS A 153 8.73 6.77 18.13
C LYS A 153 9.45 8.13 18.24
N ASP A 154 10.10 8.57 17.16
CA ASP A 154 10.76 9.87 17.02
C ASP A 154 9.80 10.99 16.57
N GLY A 155 8.48 10.73 16.50
CA GLY A 155 7.46 11.74 16.29
C GLY A 155 7.08 12.05 14.84
N LYS A 156 7.68 11.36 13.86
CA LYS A 156 7.33 11.55 12.44
C LYS A 156 5.94 11.03 12.15
N GLN A 157 5.14 11.78 11.38
CA GLN A 157 3.83 11.34 10.93
C GLN A 157 3.95 10.72 9.55
N LEU A 158 3.74 9.40 9.43
CA LEU A 158 3.95 8.70 8.16
C LEU A 158 2.71 8.61 7.28
N GLY A 159 1.52 8.86 7.83
CA GLY A 159 0.27 8.69 7.12
C GLY A 159 -0.87 9.48 7.74
N ILE A 160 -1.87 9.82 6.93
CA ILE A 160 -3.12 10.43 7.38
C ILE A 160 -4.21 9.34 7.43
N PRO A 161 -4.93 9.18 8.55
CA PRO A 161 -6.03 8.21 8.62
C PRO A 161 -7.12 8.51 7.58
N ILE A 162 -7.56 7.49 6.83
CA ILE A 162 -8.68 7.63 5.87
C ILE A 162 -9.99 7.06 6.43
N ASP A 163 -9.91 6.04 7.29
CA ASP A 163 -11.04 5.36 7.90
C ASP A 163 -10.67 4.71 9.24
N ILE A 164 -11.70 4.20 9.90
CA ILE A 164 -11.60 3.29 11.04
C ILE A 164 -12.64 2.18 10.87
N GLY A 165 -12.34 0.98 11.34
CA GLY A 165 -13.26 -0.16 11.33
C GLY A 165 -13.67 -0.57 12.75
N PRO A 166 -14.49 0.21 13.47
CA PRO A 166 -15.02 -0.21 14.74
C PRO A 166 -15.92 -1.44 14.53
N THR A 167 -15.74 -2.46 15.36
CA THR A 167 -16.55 -3.69 15.30
C THR A 167 -17.74 -3.59 16.25
N ALA A 168 -18.83 -4.22 15.86
CA ALA A 168 -20.04 -4.38 16.67
C ALA A 168 -20.55 -5.82 16.55
N LEU A 169 -21.35 -6.24 17.52
CA LEU A 169 -22.03 -7.54 17.44
C LEU A 169 -23.28 -7.41 16.57
N PHE A 170 -23.25 -8.03 15.40
CA PHE A 170 -24.45 -8.29 14.60
C PHE A 170 -25.04 -9.63 15.02
N TYR A 171 -26.36 -9.68 15.20
CA TYR A 171 -27.07 -10.88 15.64
C TYR A 171 -28.45 -10.98 14.99
N ARG A 172 -29.03 -12.18 15.03
CA ARG A 172 -30.38 -12.47 14.51
C ARG A 172 -31.40 -12.32 15.64
N PHE A 173 -32.07 -11.18 15.69
CA PHE A 173 -33.04 -10.85 16.75
C PHE A 173 -34.18 -11.88 16.85
N ASP A 174 -34.67 -12.37 15.72
CA ASP A 174 -35.72 -13.36 15.62
C ASP A 174 -35.30 -14.71 16.20
N VAL A 175 -34.08 -15.15 15.88
CA VAL A 175 -33.49 -16.37 16.44
C VAL A 175 -33.33 -16.27 17.97
N PHE A 176 -32.91 -15.11 18.47
CA PHE A 176 -32.77 -14.88 19.91
C PHE A 176 -34.13 -14.87 20.60
N LYS A 177 -35.14 -14.24 19.99
CA LYS A 177 -36.52 -14.24 20.48
C LYS A 177 -37.12 -15.64 20.56
N GLU A 178 -36.95 -16.44 19.50
CA GLU A 178 -37.39 -17.85 19.48
C GLU A 178 -36.71 -18.69 20.57
N ALA A 179 -35.44 -18.41 20.88
CA ALA A 179 -34.68 -19.08 21.94
C ALA A 179 -34.99 -18.55 23.35
N GLY A 180 -35.84 -17.52 23.49
CA GLY A 180 -36.12 -16.85 24.77
C GLY A 180 -34.93 -16.07 25.33
N LEU A 181 -34.03 -15.60 24.48
CA LEU A 181 -32.87 -14.78 24.82
C LEU A 181 -33.16 -13.28 24.57
N PRO A 182 -32.38 -12.36 25.19
CA PRO A 182 -32.50 -10.93 24.91
C PRO A 182 -32.39 -10.63 23.42
N SER A 183 -33.46 -10.07 22.83
CA SER A 183 -33.52 -9.80 21.38
C SER A 183 -33.51 -8.32 21.05
N ASP A 184 -33.75 -7.45 22.04
CA ASP A 184 -33.53 -6.01 21.91
C ASP A 184 -32.03 -5.66 22.04
N PRO A 185 -31.50 -4.74 21.21
CA PRO A 185 -30.08 -4.39 21.26
C PRO A 185 -29.60 -3.82 22.61
N LYS A 186 -30.43 -3.09 23.35
CA LYS A 186 -30.05 -2.52 24.65
C LYS A 186 -30.02 -3.59 25.72
N GLU A 187 -31.00 -4.49 25.72
CA GLU A 187 -31.02 -5.64 26.63
C GLU A 187 -29.83 -6.56 26.36
N LEU A 188 -29.53 -6.84 25.09
CA LEU A 188 -28.40 -7.67 24.71
C LEU A 188 -27.06 -7.02 25.10
N ALA A 189 -26.91 -5.73 24.86
CA ALA A 189 -25.73 -4.98 25.29
C ALA A 189 -25.60 -4.93 26.82
N ALA A 190 -26.70 -4.95 27.57
CA ALA A 190 -26.68 -5.05 29.02
C ALA A 190 -26.29 -6.45 29.51
N ALA A 191 -26.71 -7.49 28.81
CA ALA A 191 -26.44 -8.90 29.13
C ALA A 191 -25.03 -9.38 28.75
N ILE A 192 -24.35 -8.69 27.82
CA ILE A 192 -23.01 -9.04 27.35
C ILE A 192 -22.06 -7.86 27.57
N ARG A 193 -21.34 -7.88 28.69
CA ARG A 193 -20.31 -6.88 29.05
C ARG A 193 -18.90 -7.44 28.98
N SER A 194 -18.78 -8.76 28.83
CA SER A 194 -17.52 -9.50 28.80
C SER A 194 -17.53 -10.64 27.78
N TRP A 195 -16.34 -11.15 27.47
CA TRP A 195 -16.18 -12.33 26.60
C TRP A 195 -16.77 -13.59 27.22
N ASP A 196 -16.70 -13.77 28.54
CA ASP A 196 -17.28 -14.93 29.21
C ASP A 196 -18.81 -14.92 29.11
N GLU A 197 -19.45 -13.77 29.32
CA GLU A 197 -20.89 -13.62 29.13
C GLU A 197 -21.31 -13.86 27.68
N TYR A 198 -20.50 -13.42 26.71
CA TYR A 198 -20.71 -13.68 25.30
C TYR A 198 -20.69 -15.20 25.00
N ILE A 199 -19.71 -15.92 25.56
CA ILE A 199 -19.57 -17.37 25.43
C ILE A 199 -20.74 -18.11 26.09
N GLU A 200 -21.10 -17.72 27.31
CA GLU A 200 -22.22 -18.33 28.03
C GLU A 200 -23.56 -18.10 27.32
N LEU A 201 -23.76 -16.93 26.71
CA LEU A 201 -24.93 -16.69 25.86
C LEU A 201 -24.93 -17.60 24.63
N GLY A 202 -23.77 -17.84 24.02
CA GLY A 202 -23.61 -18.80 22.93
C GLY A 202 -24.00 -20.22 23.33
N LYS A 203 -23.55 -20.70 24.49
CA LYS A 203 -23.94 -22.01 25.04
C LYS A 203 -25.45 -22.09 25.30
N LYS A 204 -26.04 -21.04 25.88
CA LYS A 204 -27.50 -20.95 26.09
C LYS A 204 -28.28 -21.03 24.77
N LEU A 205 -27.81 -20.34 23.74
CA LEU A 205 -28.43 -20.39 22.41
C LEU A 205 -28.43 -21.82 21.84
N ILE A 206 -27.30 -22.51 21.90
CA ILE A 206 -27.18 -23.90 21.43
C ILE A 206 -28.10 -24.83 22.23
N ALA A 207 -28.15 -24.68 23.56
CA ALA A 207 -29.02 -25.48 24.42
C ALA A 207 -30.53 -25.25 24.14
N LYS A 208 -30.92 -24.02 23.79
CA LYS A 208 -32.31 -23.66 23.46
C LYS A 208 -32.69 -23.98 22.02
N LYS A 209 -31.73 -23.88 21.10
CA LYS A 209 -31.92 -24.09 19.67
C LYS A 209 -30.70 -24.82 19.08
N PRO A 210 -30.71 -26.16 19.10
CA PRO A 210 -29.63 -26.97 18.53
C PRO A 210 -29.31 -26.57 17.08
N ASN A 211 -28.05 -26.70 16.67
CA ASN A 211 -27.53 -26.28 15.35
C ASN A 211 -27.62 -24.77 15.05
N THR A 212 -27.79 -23.93 16.07
CA THR A 212 -27.74 -22.46 15.95
C THR A 212 -26.56 -21.91 16.75
N TYR A 213 -25.65 -21.20 16.09
CA TYR A 213 -24.36 -20.83 16.66
C TYR A 213 -24.19 -19.31 16.73
N LEU A 214 -23.97 -18.79 17.94
CA LEU A 214 -23.38 -17.47 18.16
C LEU A 214 -21.85 -17.54 18.05
N ILE A 215 -21.29 -18.65 18.54
CA ILE A 215 -19.88 -19.02 18.44
C ILE A 215 -19.84 -20.46 17.96
N ARG A 216 -19.12 -20.74 16.86
CA ARG A 216 -19.12 -22.06 16.22
C ARG A 216 -18.56 -23.18 17.12
N ASN A 217 -17.68 -22.85 18.05
CA ASN A 217 -16.98 -23.81 18.92
C ASN A 217 -17.38 -23.66 20.41
N ALA A 218 -18.56 -23.10 20.71
CA ALA A 218 -19.06 -23.00 22.08
C ALA A 218 -19.80 -24.28 22.48
N GLY A 219 -19.06 -25.33 22.81
CA GLY A 219 -19.63 -26.61 23.24
C GLY A 219 -18.82 -27.80 22.74
#